data_AF-A0A8T5RWV4-F1
#
_entry.id   AF-A0A8T5RWV4-F1
#
_cell.length_a   1.000
_cell.length_b   1.000
_cell.length_c   1.000
_cell.angle_alpha   90.00
_cell.angle_beta   90.00
_cell.angle_gamma   90.00
#
_symmetry.space_group_name_H-M   'P 1'
#
loop_
_entity.id
_entity.type
_entity.pdbx_description
1 polymer ?
#
loop_
_entity_poly.entity_id
_entity_poly.type
_entity_poly.pdbx_seq_one_letter_code
_entity_poly.pdbx_strand_id
1 'polypeptide(L)' 'MNLDHIDLRYNRLEKISGLGNLKNLEWLYLSEQEMNPLRAVVKELGGLSSVGYALRPQNFVWYSQQ' A
#
# COMPACT_ATOMS: atom_id res chain seq x y z
N MET A 1 -15.36 4.01 -9.25
CA MET A 1 -15.26 4.30 -7.80
C MET A 1 -14.11 5.27 -7.60
N ASN A 2 -14.37 6.45 -7.04
CA ASN A 2 -13.34 7.43 -6.67
C ASN A 2 -12.94 7.18 -5.22
N LEU A 3 -12.28 6.06 -4.94
CA LEU A 3 -11.62 5.91 -3.65
C LEU A 3 -10.26 6.58 -3.77
N ASP A 4 -10.15 7.70 -3.11
CA ASP A 4 -8.94 8.48 -2.87
C ASP A 4 -8.26 8.06 -1.57
N HIS A 5 -8.99 7.38 -0.67
CA HIS A 5 -8.52 6.99 0.66
C HIS A 5 -8.75 5.50 0.95
N ILE A 6 -7.69 4.80 1.36
CA ILE A 6 -7.75 3.41 1.83
C ILE A 6 -6.90 3.26 3.10
N ASP A 7 -7.50 2.69 4.14
CA ASP A 7 -6.81 2.31 5.36
C ASP A 7 -6.82 0.78 5.52
N LEU A 8 -5.64 0.18 5.47
CA LEU A 8 -5.42 -1.25 5.67
C LEU A 8 -4.52 -1.52 6.89
N ARG A 9 -4.33 -0.54 7.77
CA ARG A 9 -3.56 -0.75 9.00
C ARG A 9 -4.15 -1.87 9.84
N TYR A 10 -3.29 -2.55 10.58
CA TYR A 10 -3.65 -3.66 11.48
C TYR A 10 -4.21 -4.90 10.79
N ASN A 11 -4.01 -5.04 9.47
CA ASN A 11 -4.22 -6.29 8.75
C ASN A 11 -2.93 -7.12 8.69
N ARG A 12 -3.05 -8.40 8.35
CA ARG A 12 -1.92 -9.30 8.05
C ARG A 12 -1.84 -9.54 6.54
N LEU A 13 -1.60 -8.47 5.79
CA LEU A 13 -1.53 -8.56 4.34
C LEU A 13 -0.34 -9.43 3.92
N GLU A 14 -0.58 -10.46 3.13
CA GLU A 14 0.49 -11.31 2.55
C GLU A 14 0.79 -10.94 1.09
N LYS A 15 -0.18 -10.31 0.41
CA LYS A 15 -0.07 -9.78 -0.96
C LYS A 15 -0.77 -8.44 -1.06
N ILE A 16 -0.23 -7.52 -1.88
CA ILE A 16 -0.92 -6.32 -2.35
C ILE A 16 -1.59 -6.66 -3.69
N SER A 17 -2.91 -6.68 -3.74
CA SER A 17 -3.68 -6.99 -4.96
C SER A 17 -5.03 -6.27 -4.96
N GLY A 18 -5.67 -6.15 -6.12
CA GLY A 18 -7.02 -5.60 -6.24
C GLY A 18 -7.14 -4.07 -6.19
N LEU A 19 -6.02 -3.34 -6.19
CA LEU A 19 -6.00 -1.87 -6.19
C LEU A 19 -6.01 -1.27 -7.60
N GLY A 20 -5.91 -2.07 -8.67
CA GLY A 20 -5.66 -1.60 -10.04
C GLY A 20 -6.67 -0.61 -10.63
N ASN A 21 -7.90 -0.58 -10.12
CA ASN A 21 -8.93 0.36 -10.56
C ASN A 21 -8.89 1.70 -9.81
N LEU A 22 -8.02 1.85 -8.81
CA LEU A 22 -7.95 3.02 -7.92
C LEU A 22 -7.00 4.09 -8.47
N LYS A 23 -7.28 4.56 -9.68
CA LYS A 23 -6.44 5.53 -10.40
C LYS A 23 -6.28 6.88 -9.67
N ASN A 24 -7.22 7.19 -8.79
CA ASN A 24 -7.25 8.42 -8.00
C ASN A 24 -6.87 8.18 -6.53
N LEU A 25 -6.26 7.04 -6.19
CA LEU A 25 -5.82 6.77 -4.82
C LEU A 25 -4.73 7.78 -4.41
N GLU A 26 -5.07 8.64 -3.46
CA GLU A 26 -4.15 9.63 -2.91
C GLU A 26 -3.56 9.14 -1.60
N TRP A 27 -4.35 8.48 -0.77
CA TRP A 27 -3.98 8.12 0.59
C TRP A 27 -4.13 6.61 0.80
N LEU A 28 -3.01 5.94 1.11
CA LEU A 28 -2.97 4.52 1.43
C LEU A 28 -2.23 4.33 2.76
N TYR A 29 -2.95 3.84 3.77
CA TYR A 29 -2.35 3.51 5.05
C TYR A 29 -2.09 2.02 5.14
N LEU A 30 -0.85 1.69 5.51
CA LEU A 30 -0.39 0.34 5.80
C LEU A 30 0.31 0.39 7.15
N SER A 31 0.13 -0.63 7.98
CA SER A 31 0.98 -0.76 9.17
C SER A 31 2.38 -1.18 8.74
N GLU A 32 3.41 -0.70 9.44
CA GLU A 32 4.75 -1.25 9.29
C GLU A 32 4.73 -2.68 9.81
N GLN A 33 5.17 -3.62 8.96
CA GLN A 33 5.09 -5.03 9.27
C GLN A 33 6.52 -5.60 9.28
N GLU A 34 7.23 -5.40 10.39
CA GLU A 34 8.67 -5.72 10.48
C GLU A 34 9.00 -7.19 10.16
N MET A 35 8.06 -8.10 10.42
CA MET A 35 8.19 -9.55 10.17
C MET A 35 7.38 -10.06 8.96
N ASN A 36 6.84 -9.16 8.14
CA ASN A 36 5.99 -9.57 7.02
C ASN A 36 6.80 -9.63 5.72
N PRO A 37 6.56 -10.66 4.87
CA PRO A 37 7.22 -10.80 3.58
C PRO A 37 7.06 -9.57 2.67
N LEU A 38 6.01 -8.77 2.85
CA LEU A 38 5.80 -7.54 2.11
C LEU A 38 6.77 -6.41 2.46
N ARG A 39 7.58 -6.51 3.52
CA ARG A 39 8.48 -5.42 3.93
C ARG A 39 9.42 -5.00 2.81
N ALA A 40 10.00 -5.95 2.08
CA ALA A 40 10.88 -5.67 0.95
C ALA A 40 10.12 -4.94 -0.17
N VAL A 41 8.95 -5.46 -0.54
CA VAL A 41 8.07 -4.87 -1.55
C VAL A 41 7.67 -3.45 -1.17
N VAL A 42 7.20 -3.23 0.06
CA VAL A 42 6.81 -1.90 0.56
C VAL A 42 7.97 -0.91 0.45
N LYS A 43 9.21 -1.33 0.76
CA LYS A 43 10.40 -0.49 0.62
C LYS A 43 10.69 -0.15 -0.85
N GLU A 44 10.59 -1.12 -1.76
CA GLU A 44 10.76 -0.91 -3.21
C GLU A 44 9.70 0.03 -3.79
N LEU A 45 8.47 -0.07 -3.28
CA LEU A 45 7.34 0.78 -3.69
C LEU A 45 7.40 2.20 -3.10
N GLY A 46 8.47 2.55 -2.40
CA GLY A 46 8.72 3.90 -1.90
C GLY A 46 8.63 4.03 -0.37
N GLY A 47 8.31 2.96 0.35
CA GLY A 47 8.26 2.92 1.80
C GLY A 47 7.03 3.59 2.41
N LEU A 48 7.00 3.55 3.74
CA LEU A 48 5.98 4.20 4.56
C LEU A 48 6.59 5.39 5.32
N SER A 49 5.76 6.38 5.65
CA SER A 49 6.09 7.40 6.65
C SER A 49 6.09 6.79 8.06
N SER A 50 6.58 7.55 9.04
CA SER A 50 6.59 7.17 10.46
C SER A 50 5.21 6.84 11.05
N VAL A 51 4.13 7.23 10.38
CA VAL A 51 2.74 6.98 10.82
C VAL A 51 2.02 5.94 9.96
N GLY A 52 2.72 5.25 9.05
CA GLY A 52 2.18 4.16 8.22
C GLY A 52 1.60 4.58 6.86
N TYR A 53 1.78 5.84 6.46
CA TYR A 53 1.37 6.28 5.11
C TYR A 53 2.28 5.75 4.03
N ALA A 54 1.74 5.17 2.96
CA ALA A 54 2.51 4.94 1.75
C ALA A 54 2.98 6.27 1.16
N LEU A 55 4.30 6.42 0.98
CA LEU A 55 4.88 7.65 0.42
C LEU A 55 4.56 7.82 -1.07
N ARG A 56 4.27 6.70 -1.77
CA ARG A 56 3.91 6.67 -3.19
C ARG A 56 2.73 5.70 -3.42
N PRO A 57 1.49 6.06 -3.07
CA PRO A 57 0.33 5.16 -3.14
C PRO A 57 0.09 4.57 -4.54
N GLN A 58 0.35 5.34 -5.60
CA GLN A 58 0.21 4.85 -6.97
C GLN A 58 1.17 3.70 -7.32
N ASN A 59 2.33 3.60 -6.68
CA ASN A 59 3.21 2.44 -6.84
C ASN A 59 2.54 1.15 -6.40
N PHE A 60 1.75 1.20 -5.33
CA PHE A 60 0.99 0.05 -4.83
C PHE A 60 -0.16 -0.30 -5.77
N VAL A 61 -0.80 0.69 -6.39
CA VAL A 61 -1.84 0.50 -7.41
C VAL A 61 -1.26 -0.22 -8.63
N TRP A 62 -0.11 0.20 -9.14
CA TRP A 62 0.57 -0.46 -10.27
C TRP A 62 1.03 -1.87 -9.91
N TYR A 63 1.63 -2.05 -8.73
CA TYR A 63 2.08 -3.36 -8.27
C TYR A 63 0.93 -4.36 -8.12
N SER A 64 -0.24 -3.91 -7.67
CA SER A 64 -1.42 -4.77 -7.46
C SER A 64 -2.01 -5.42 -8.71
N GLN A 65 -1.55 -5.01 -9.90
CA GLN A 65 -1.99 -5.51 -11.20
C GLN A 65 -1.13 -6.69 -11.71
N GLN A 66 -0.10 -7.08 -10.95
CA GLN A 66 0.79 -8.22 -11.26
C GLN A 66 0.31 -9.56 -10.66
#